data_AF-A0AAW9T6X0-F1
#
_entry.id   AF-A0AAW9T6X0-F1
#
_cell.length_a   1.000
_cell.length_b   1.000
_cell.length_c   1.000
_cell.angle_alpha   90.00
_cell.angle_beta   90.00
_cell.angle_gamma   90.00
#
_symmetry.space_group_name_H-M   'P 1'
#
loop_
_entity.id
_entity.type
_entity.pdbx_description
1 polymer ?
#
loop_
_entity_poly.entity_id
_entity_poly.type
_entity_poly.pdbx_seq_one_letter_code
_entity_poly.pdbx_strand_id
1 'polypeptide(L)'
;MNRDEFYHYYDIGAITDPAELSQRYFTIIEIKRKFVDLQLVGQSLYLDVKLFINNYIRSKTDKDFGYDEFDRDKVLQAINIVNLRAQYLLLGHLERLLGSLGYDTNWIVIEKNKRAYLLSFHEKKYFKAAMQFCKFHLWATLLCIIFIFAIWCVVLCPAPCKSLIFFELKQENYCENNILNFIANVLSLFLGFSNSAKLNCVSVCGVFMLGIFRLFYVVLCANYLFKNLFFKVKIDDTKN
;
A
#
# COMPACT_ATOMS: atom_id res chain seq x y z
N MET A 1 30.44 14.51 22.74
CA MET A 1 29.24 15.06 23.39
C MET A 1 28.84 14.10 24.49
N ASN A 2 28.98 14.50 25.74
CA ASN A 2 28.60 13.66 26.89
C ASN A 2 27.08 13.79 27.18
N ARG A 3 26.57 13.01 28.14
CA ARG A 3 25.12 12.96 28.44
C ARG A 3 24.58 14.30 28.94
N ASP A 4 25.36 15.01 29.74
CA ASP A 4 24.95 16.27 30.37
C ASP A 4 24.95 17.44 29.36
N GLU A 5 25.92 17.46 28.44
CA GLU A 5 25.95 18.36 27.28
C GLU A 5 24.73 18.15 26.37
N PHE A 6 24.26 16.90 26.22
CA PHE A 6 23.06 16.59 25.45
C PHE A 6 21.80 17.14 26.09
N TYR A 7 21.65 16.99 27.41
CA TYR A 7 20.48 17.53 28.10
C TYR A 7 20.45 19.07 28.07
N HIS A 8 21.60 19.71 28.19
CA HIS A 8 21.68 21.16 28.10
C HIS A 8 21.39 21.69 26.68
N TYR A 9 21.77 20.94 25.64
CA TYR A 9 21.44 21.26 24.25
C TYR A 9 19.95 21.00 23.93
N TYR A 10 19.35 20.02 24.61
CA TYR A 10 17.95 19.66 24.44
C TYR A 10 16.99 20.67 25.08
N ASP A 11 17.45 21.53 26.01
CA ASP A 11 16.60 22.58 26.57
C ASP A 11 16.23 23.62 25.49
N ILE A 12 14.96 23.59 25.08
CA ILE A 12 14.40 24.41 23.98
C ILE A 12 13.77 25.70 24.52
N GLY A 13 13.84 25.95 25.83
CA GLY A 13 13.28 27.15 26.45
C GLY A 13 13.87 28.43 25.84
N ALA A 14 13.14 29.02 24.88
CA ALA A 14 13.24 30.37 24.28
C ALA A 14 13.15 30.40 22.75
N ILE A 15 13.27 29.28 22.03
CA ILE A 15 13.29 29.31 20.55
C ILE A 15 11.86 29.30 20.00
N THR A 16 11.48 30.36 19.27
CA THR A 16 10.17 30.47 18.61
C THR A 16 10.24 30.33 17.09
N ASP A 17 11.42 30.47 16.47
CA ASP A 17 11.57 30.37 15.01
C ASP A 17 11.43 28.90 14.54
N PRO A 18 10.46 28.59 13.65
CA PRO A 18 10.30 27.24 13.11
C PRO A 18 11.53 26.71 12.37
N ALA A 19 12.30 27.58 11.69
CA ALA A 19 13.49 27.15 10.96
C ALA A 19 14.60 26.68 11.92
N GLU A 20 14.87 27.48 12.96
CA GLU A 20 15.80 27.13 14.03
C GLU A 20 15.35 25.87 14.79
N LEU A 21 14.07 25.77 15.16
CA LEU A 21 13.52 24.57 15.81
C LEU A 21 13.69 23.33 14.94
N SER A 22 13.38 23.42 13.64
CA SER A 22 13.58 22.34 12.68
C SER A 22 15.05 21.88 12.66
N GLN A 23 15.99 22.81 12.53
CA GLN A 23 17.42 22.47 12.48
C GLN A 23 17.92 21.84 13.79
N ARG A 24 17.40 22.31 14.94
CA ARG A 24 17.74 21.78 16.25
C ARG A 24 17.23 20.35 16.43
N TYR A 25 15.97 20.08 16.11
CA TYR A 25 15.43 18.72 16.14
C TYR A 25 16.16 17.79 15.17
N PHE A 26 16.52 18.26 13.98
CA PHE A 26 17.31 17.46 13.03
C PHE A 26 18.68 17.07 13.62
N THR A 27 19.35 18.01 14.29
CA THR A 27 20.61 17.73 15.00
C THR A 27 20.42 16.74 16.14
N ILE A 28 19.36 16.89 16.94
CA ILE A 28 18.99 15.95 18.02
C ILE A 28 18.79 14.53 17.47
N ILE A 29 18.07 14.42 16.34
CA ILE A 29 17.82 13.13 15.66
C ILE A 29 19.14 12.49 15.22
N GLU A 30 20.04 13.26 14.60
CA GLU A 30 21.36 12.77 14.16
C GLU A 30 22.27 12.36 15.33
N ILE A 31 22.19 13.06 16.47
CA ILE A 31 22.91 12.68 17.69
C ILE A 31 22.33 11.36 18.24
N LYS A 32 21.01 11.26 18.43
CA LYS A 32 20.35 10.04 18.93
C LYS A 32 20.56 8.84 18.00
N ARG A 33 20.71 9.06 16.69
CA ARG A 33 21.06 8.03 15.71
C ARG A 33 22.46 7.46 15.96
N LYS A 34 23.44 8.31 16.29
CA LYS A 34 24.83 7.91 16.55
C LYS A 34 25.03 7.32 17.95
N PHE A 35 24.25 7.78 18.93
CA PHE A 35 24.38 7.40 20.32
C PHE A 35 23.04 6.83 20.84
N VAL A 36 22.86 5.52 20.66
CA VAL A 36 21.60 4.81 20.97
C VAL A 36 21.22 4.90 22.46
N ASP A 37 22.21 5.08 23.35
CA ASP A 37 22.03 5.13 24.81
C ASP A 37 21.47 6.46 25.34
N LEU A 38 21.29 7.44 24.46
CA LEU A 38 20.74 8.78 24.76
C LEU A 38 19.21 8.85 24.60
N GLN A 39 18.52 7.72 24.54
CA GLN A 39 17.05 7.72 24.53
C GLN A 39 16.49 8.15 25.89
N LEU A 40 15.80 9.29 25.90
CA LEU A 40 15.11 9.84 27.06
C LEU A 40 13.77 9.13 27.30
N VAL A 41 13.56 8.70 28.54
CA VAL A 41 12.28 8.13 29.01
C VAL A 41 11.23 9.24 29.03
N GLY A 42 10.46 9.35 27.93
CA GLY A 42 9.45 10.40 27.72
C GLY A 42 9.62 11.18 26.41
N GLN A 43 10.80 11.14 25.80
CA GLN A 43 11.12 11.84 24.55
C GLN A 43 11.71 10.86 23.55
N SER A 44 10.80 10.07 22.98
CA SER A 44 11.13 9.07 21.96
C SER A 44 11.59 9.75 20.66
N LEU A 45 12.46 9.06 19.93
CA LEU A 45 12.92 9.51 18.61
C LEU A 45 11.76 9.76 17.64
N TYR A 46 10.64 9.05 17.79
CA TYR A 46 9.41 9.31 17.04
C TYR A 46 8.86 10.72 17.28
N LEU A 47 8.84 11.19 18.53
CA LEU A 47 8.38 12.54 18.86
C LEU A 47 9.32 13.60 18.29
N ASP A 48 10.64 13.39 18.41
CA ASP A 48 11.63 14.32 17.84
C ASP A 48 11.47 14.45 16.32
N VAL A 49 11.31 13.33 15.60
CA VAL A 49 11.08 13.35 14.14
C VAL A 49 9.75 14.02 13.79
N LYS A 50 8.69 13.80 14.59
CA LYS A 50 7.40 14.46 14.36
C LYS A 50 7.48 15.97 14.55
N LEU A 51 8.21 16.42 15.58
CA LEU A 51 8.43 17.85 15.86
C LEU A 51 9.33 18.49 14.80
N PHE A 52 10.36 17.79 14.34
CA PHE A 52 11.15 18.18 13.16
C PHE A 52 10.25 18.40 11.94
N ILE A 53 9.42 17.43 11.56
CA ILE A 53 8.54 17.54 10.38
C ILE A 53 7.62 18.76 10.48
N ASN A 54 6.99 18.98 11.62
CA ASN A 54 6.06 20.10 11.82
C ASN A 54 6.76 21.46 11.65
N ASN A 55 7.91 21.64 12.31
CA ASN A 55 8.65 22.89 12.27
C ASN A 55 9.32 23.09 10.90
N TYR A 56 9.81 22.03 10.27
CA TYR A 56 10.39 22.08 8.94
C TYR A 56 9.37 22.57 7.91
N ILE A 57 8.16 22.00 7.92
CA ILE A 57 7.13 22.41 6.96
C ILE A 57 6.65 23.83 7.24
N ARG A 58 6.44 24.21 8.51
CA ARG A 58 6.14 25.60 8.89
C ARG A 58 7.21 26.58 8.39
N SER A 59 8.48 26.26 8.60
CA SER A 59 9.59 27.11 8.13
C SER A 59 9.64 27.31 6.61
N LYS A 60 8.99 26.43 5.84
CA LYS A 60 8.88 26.51 4.38
C LYS A 60 7.62 27.23 3.93
N THR A 61 6.53 27.12 4.69
CA THR A 61 5.29 27.87 4.41
C THR A 61 5.39 29.34 4.79
N ASP A 62 6.16 29.66 5.84
CA ASP A 62 6.28 31.02 6.37
C ASP A 62 7.22 31.92 5.53
N LYS A 63 7.97 31.33 4.59
CA LYS A 63 8.77 32.09 3.62
C LYS A 63 7.90 32.45 2.41
N ASP A 64 7.37 33.67 2.42
CA ASP A 64 6.42 34.28 1.46
C ASP A 64 6.76 34.19 -0.05
N PHE A 65 7.88 33.58 -0.45
CA PHE A 65 8.36 33.63 -1.84
C PHE A 65 8.65 32.27 -2.49
N GLY A 66 8.32 31.13 -1.86
CA GLY A 66 8.30 29.83 -2.57
C GLY A 66 9.64 29.33 -3.16
N TYR A 67 10.77 29.98 -2.88
CA TYR A 67 12.09 29.63 -3.44
C TYR A 67 12.76 28.42 -2.75
N ASP A 68 12.30 28.07 -1.55
CA ASP A 68 12.87 26.99 -0.77
C ASP A 68 12.09 25.70 -1.06
N GLU A 69 12.48 24.97 -2.10
CA GLU A 69 11.87 23.69 -2.45
C GLU A 69 11.86 22.73 -1.23
N PHE A 70 10.73 22.02 -1.07
CA PHE A 70 10.58 21.01 -0.03
C PHE A 70 11.56 19.86 -0.28
N ASP A 71 12.52 19.68 0.63
CA ASP A 71 13.52 18.61 0.54
C ASP A 71 12.92 17.30 1.05
N ARG A 72 12.47 16.47 0.09
CA ARG A 72 11.89 15.15 0.35
C ARG A 72 12.90 14.22 1.01
N ASP A 73 14.16 14.28 0.60
CA ASP A 73 15.19 13.35 1.06
C ASP A 73 15.57 13.63 2.50
N LYS A 74 15.69 14.91 2.88
CA LYS A 74 15.93 15.29 4.28
C LYS A 74 14.83 14.76 5.22
N VAL A 75 13.57 14.88 4.79
CA VAL A 75 12.43 14.38 5.58
C VAL A 75 12.43 12.85 5.65
N LEU A 76 12.68 12.17 4.53
CA LEU A 76 12.76 10.70 4.50
C LEU A 76 13.93 10.17 5.32
N GLN A 77 15.09 10.84 5.30
CA GLN A 77 16.22 10.49 6.15
C GLN A 77 15.85 10.52 7.63
N ALA A 78 15.21 11.59 8.10
CA ALA A 78 14.76 11.69 9.49
C ALA A 78 13.76 10.58 9.86
N ILE A 79 12.80 10.30 8.96
CA ILE A 79 11.81 9.23 9.18
C ILE A 79 12.48 7.86 9.24
N ASN A 80 13.42 7.54 8.34
CA ASN A 80 13.99 6.19 8.22
C ASN A 80 14.81 5.75 9.45
N ILE A 81 15.16 6.66 10.36
CA ILE A 81 15.92 6.34 11.58
C ILE A 81 15.03 5.64 12.62
N VAL A 82 13.72 5.91 12.65
CA VAL A 82 12.81 5.27 13.61
C VAL A 82 12.40 3.87 13.16
N ASN A 83 11.82 3.09 14.08
CA ASN A 83 11.32 1.75 13.77
C ASN A 83 10.21 1.78 12.71
N LEU A 84 10.02 0.65 12.02
CA LEU A 84 9.11 0.52 10.88
C LEU A 84 7.67 0.98 11.15
N ARG A 85 7.15 0.71 12.35
CA ARG A 85 5.80 1.14 12.75
C ARG A 85 5.72 2.65 12.89
N ALA A 86 6.72 3.26 13.52
CA ALA A 86 6.83 4.70 13.64
C ALA A 86 7.02 5.37 12.27
N GLN A 87 7.81 4.78 11.36
CA GLN A 87 7.94 5.25 9.98
C GLN A 87 6.58 5.35 9.28
N TYR A 88 5.77 4.28 9.36
CA TYR A 88 4.44 4.26 8.76
C TYR A 88 3.53 5.37 9.32
N LEU A 89 3.55 5.58 10.64
CA LEU A 89 2.75 6.62 11.30
C LEU A 89 3.22 8.03 10.93
N LEU A 90 4.54 8.27 10.87
CA LEU A 90 5.12 9.56 10.48
C LEU A 90 4.82 9.89 9.02
N LEU A 91 4.87 8.91 8.11
CA LEU A 91 4.49 9.12 6.71
C LEU A 91 3.00 9.47 6.59
N GLY A 92 2.12 8.83 7.37
CA GLY A 92 0.70 9.20 7.42
C GLY A 92 0.44 10.58 8.06
N HIS A 93 1.29 11.01 9.00
CA HIS A 93 1.26 12.38 9.52
C HIS A 93 1.69 13.39 8.46
N LEU A 94 2.80 13.13 7.78
CA LEU A 94 3.35 13.96 6.71
C LEU A 94 2.37 14.11 5.53
N GLU A 95 1.74 13.02 5.11
CA GLU A 95 0.73 13.02 4.04
C GLU A 95 -0.45 13.94 4.37
N ARG A 96 -0.97 13.88 5.60
CA ARG A 96 -2.08 14.76 6.02
C ARG A 96 -1.63 16.23 6.05
N LEU A 97 -0.42 16.49 6.55
CA LEU A 97 0.08 17.84 6.69
C LEU A 97 0.33 18.49 5.34
N LEU A 98 1.08 17.83 4.45
CA LEU A 98 1.34 18.32 3.10
C LEU A 98 0.06 18.35 2.23
N GLY A 99 -0.84 17.38 2.40
CA GLY A 99 -2.13 17.37 1.72
C GLY A 99 -3.02 18.55 2.11
N SER A 100 -3.02 18.96 3.39
CA SER A 100 -3.75 20.14 3.84
C SER A 100 -3.22 21.46 3.28
N LEU A 101 -1.97 21.45 2.82
CA LEU A 101 -1.28 22.58 2.20
C LEU A 101 -1.30 22.52 0.67
N GLY A 102 -1.96 21.52 0.06
CA GLY A 102 -2.09 21.39 -1.39
C GLY A 102 -0.86 20.84 -2.11
N TYR A 103 0.15 20.32 -1.41
CA TYR A 103 1.33 19.71 -2.03
C TYR A 103 1.02 18.34 -2.63
N ASP A 104 1.79 17.93 -3.65
CA ASP A 104 1.75 16.55 -4.17
C ASP A 104 2.24 15.54 -3.12
N THR A 105 1.34 14.64 -2.72
CA THR A 105 1.60 13.60 -1.72
C THR A 105 1.79 12.21 -2.33
N ASN A 106 1.80 12.06 -3.66
CA ASN A 106 1.87 10.76 -4.32
C ASN A 106 3.11 9.96 -3.91
N TRP A 107 4.26 10.61 -3.80
CA TRP A 107 5.50 9.99 -3.35
C TRP A 107 5.39 9.48 -1.89
N ILE A 108 4.69 10.19 -1.01
CA ILE A 108 4.45 9.78 0.39
C ILE A 108 3.56 8.55 0.42
N VAL A 109 2.53 8.52 -0.42
CA VAL A 109 1.63 7.36 -0.55
C VAL A 109 2.41 6.12 -0.96
N ILE A 110 3.33 6.25 -1.92
CA ILE A 110 4.22 5.16 -2.35
C ILE A 110 5.08 4.68 -1.17
N GLU A 111 5.79 5.60 -0.51
CA GLU A 111 6.67 5.26 0.61
C GLU A 111 5.90 4.62 1.77
N LYS A 112 4.71 5.16 2.12
CA LYS A 112 3.84 4.64 3.19
C LYS A 112 3.35 3.23 2.89
N ASN A 113 2.97 2.94 1.64
CA ASN A 113 2.54 1.60 1.24
C ASN A 113 3.70 0.58 1.32
N LYS A 114 4.94 0.97 0.95
CA LYS A 114 6.12 0.10 1.14
C LYS A 114 6.30 -0.29 2.60
N ARG A 115 6.17 0.66 3.53
CA ARG A 115 6.29 0.38 4.98
C ARG A 115 5.11 -0.45 5.48
N ALA A 116 3.91 -0.22 4.95
CA ALA A 116 2.73 -1.03 5.27
C ALA A 116 2.93 -2.51 4.90
N TYR A 117 3.50 -2.77 3.71
CA TYR A 117 3.86 -4.13 3.25
C TYR A 117 4.86 -4.79 4.19
N LEU A 118 5.99 -4.12 4.45
CA LEU A 118 7.02 -4.64 5.34
C LEU A 118 6.47 -4.90 6.75
N LEU A 119 5.61 -4.01 7.26
CA LEU A 119 5.00 -4.16 8.59
C LEU A 119 4.08 -5.37 8.63
N SER A 120 3.22 -5.54 7.62
CA SER A 120 2.32 -6.70 7.54
C SER A 120 3.09 -8.02 7.43
N PHE A 121 4.21 -8.02 6.71
CA PHE A 121 5.09 -9.18 6.59
C PHE A 121 5.76 -9.52 7.93
N HIS A 122 6.32 -8.51 8.63
CA HIS A 122 6.97 -8.69 9.93
C HIS A 122 5.97 -9.12 11.02
N GLU A 123 4.73 -8.66 10.96
CA GLU A 123 3.63 -9.09 11.84
C GLU A 123 3.06 -10.48 11.47
N LYS A 124 3.65 -11.21 10.51
CA LYS A 124 3.19 -12.51 10.00
C LYS A 124 1.75 -12.50 9.43
N LYS A 125 1.26 -11.32 9.03
CA LYS A 125 -0.06 -11.14 8.39
C LYS A 125 0.07 -11.31 6.89
N TYR A 126 0.40 -12.52 6.43
CA TYR A 126 0.77 -12.81 5.04
C TYR A 126 -0.32 -12.43 4.03
N PHE A 127 -1.60 -12.71 4.32
CA PHE A 127 -2.70 -12.32 3.44
C PHE A 127 -2.76 -10.80 3.24
N LYS A 128 -2.62 -10.03 4.33
CA LYS A 128 -2.60 -8.57 4.27
C LYS A 128 -1.39 -8.06 3.48
N ALA A 129 -0.22 -8.68 3.66
CA ALA A 129 0.99 -8.34 2.91
C ALA A 129 0.82 -8.63 1.41
N ALA A 130 0.24 -9.78 1.05
CA ALA A 130 -0.05 -10.14 -0.35
C ALA A 130 -1.01 -9.15 -1.01
N MET A 131 -2.08 -8.74 -0.31
CA MET A 131 -3.01 -7.72 -0.80
C MET A 131 -2.34 -6.36 -1.01
N GLN A 132 -1.43 -5.96 -0.11
CA GLN A 132 -0.65 -4.74 -0.25
C GLN A 132 0.35 -4.79 -1.41
N PHE A 133 0.91 -5.97 -1.68
CA PHE A 133 1.78 -6.20 -2.83
C PHE A 133 1.02 -6.11 -4.16
N CYS A 134 -0.14 -6.78 -4.24
CA CYS A 134 -1.03 -6.71 -5.40
C CYS A 134 -1.55 -5.30 -5.68
N LYS A 135 -1.70 -4.47 -4.64
CA LYS A 135 -2.09 -3.07 -4.79
C LYS A 135 -1.07 -2.23 -5.56
N PHE A 136 0.22 -2.59 -5.63
CA PHE A 136 1.23 -1.72 -6.25
C PHE A 136 1.77 -2.26 -7.57
N HIS A 137 1.93 -3.58 -7.67
CA HIS A 137 2.48 -4.20 -8.86
C HIS A 137 1.33 -4.69 -9.75
N LEU A 138 1.11 -3.98 -10.86
CA LEU A 138 0.12 -4.36 -11.87
C LEU A 138 0.31 -5.83 -12.33
N TRP A 139 1.55 -6.25 -12.54
CA TRP A 139 1.87 -7.65 -12.85
C TRP A 139 1.46 -8.62 -11.75
N ALA A 140 1.60 -8.24 -10.48
CA ALA A 140 1.16 -9.07 -9.36
C ALA A 140 -0.38 -9.13 -9.30
N THR A 141 -1.08 -8.03 -9.60
CA THR A 141 -2.54 -8.03 -9.75
C THR A 141 -2.98 -8.97 -10.87
N LEU A 142 -2.34 -8.90 -12.05
CA LEU A 142 -2.64 -9.77 -13.19
C LEU A 142 -2.37 -11.24 -12.86
N LEU A 143 -1.23 -11.54 -12.23
CA LEU A 143 -0.89 -12.90 -11.82
C LEU A 143 -1.89 -13.44 -10.79
N CYS A 144 -2.34 -12.61 -9.85
CA CYS A 144 -3.37 -12.97 -8.89
C CYS A 144 -4.71 -13.30 -9.57
N ILE A 145 -5.11 -12.52 -10.58
CA ILE A 145 -6.31 -12.79 -11.38
C ILE A 145 -6.18 -14.12 -12.14
N ILE A 146 -5.04 -14.36 -12.79
CA ILE A 146 -4.76 -15.62 -13.50
C ILE A 146 -4.78 -16.81 -12.52
N PHE A 147 -4.19 -16.66 -11.33
CA PHE A 147 -4.17 -17.69 -10.32
C PHE A 147 -5.58 -18.03 -9.81
N ILE A 148 -6.40 -17.01 -9.55
CA ILE A 148 -7.81 -17.20 -9.15
C ILE A 148 -8.61 -17.86 -10.28
N PHE A 149 -8.38 -17.47 -11.52
CA PHE A 149 -8.97 -18.11 -12.69
C PHE A 149 -8.57 -19.60 -12.77
N ALA A 150 -7.30 -19.93 -12.55
CA ALA A 150 -6.82 -21.31 -12.54
C ALA A 150 -7.47 -22.14 -11.42
N ILE A 151 -7.63 -21.59 -10.21
CA ILE A 151 -8.38 -22.24 -9.13
C ILE A 151 -9.82 -22.51 -9.57
N TRP A 152 -10.44 -21.54 -10.24
CA TRP A 152 -11.82 -21.68 -10.71
C TRP A 152 -11.96 -22.78 -11.77
N CYS A 153 -11.01 -22.91 -12.69
CA CYS A 153 -10.94 -24.04 -13.62
C CYS A 153 -10.88 -25.39 -12.88
N VAL A 154 -10.12 -25.48 -11.79
CA VAL A 154 -10.05 -26.71 -10.97
C VAL A 154 -11.36 -26.99 -10.25
N VAL A 155 -12.00 -25.96 -9.66
CA VAL A 155 -13.28 -26.10 -8.94
C VAL A 155 -14.42 -26.50 -9.88
N LEU A 156 -14.41 -26.02 -11.13
CA LEU A 156 -15.39 -26.35 -12.15
C LEU A 156 -15.10 -27.67 -12.89
N CYS A 157 -13.95 -28.28 -12.64
CA CYS A 157 -13.60 -29.56 -13.24
C CYS A 157 -14.60 -30.63 -12.77
N PRO A 158 -15.11 -31.49 -13.68
CA PRO A 158 -16.04 -32.54 -13.28
C PRO A 158 -15.40 -33.47 -12.24
N ALA A 159 -15.96 -33.49 -11.03
CA ALA A 159 -15.46 -34.31 -9.94
C ALA A 159 -15.87 -35.78 -10.11
N PRO A 160 -15.00 -36.76 -9.79
CA PRO A 160 -15.30 -38.18 -9.93
C PRO A 160 -16.34 -38.70 -8.92
N CYS A 161 -16.60 -37.97 -7.84
CA CYS A 161 -17.56 -38.35 -6.80
C CYS A 161 -18.75 -37.39 -6.79
N LYS A 162 -19.98 -37.94 -6.79
CA LYS A 162 -21.25 -37.17 -6.79
C LYS A 162 -21.38 -36.17 -5.62
N SER A 163 -20.74 -36.44 -4.47
CA SER A 163 -20.74 -35.57 -3.30
C SER A 163 -19.81 -34.34 -3.41
N LEU A 164 -18.89 -34.35 -4.38
CA LEU A 164 -17.94 -33.24 -4.64
C LEU A 164 -18.39 -32.35 -5.81
N ILE A 165 -19.55 -32.65 -6.42
CA ILE A 165 -20.09 -31.85 -7.52
C ILE A 165 -20.76 -30.60 -6.92
N PHE A 166 -20.02 -29.51 -6.88
CA PHE A 166 -20.55 -28.20 -6.46
C PHE A 166 -21.32 -27.52 -7.60
N PHE A 167 -20.91 -27.78 -8.84
CA PHE A 167 -21.43 -27.13 -10.04
C PHE A 167 -21.59 -28.13 -11.18
N GLU A 168 -22.63 -27.92 -11.99
CA GLU A 168 -22.82 -28.57 -13.28
C GLU A 168 -22.59 -27.55 -14.39
N LEU A 169 -21.55 -27.79 -15.19
CA LEU A 169 -21.19 -26.94 -16.33
C LEU A 169 -21.77 -27.52 -17.62
N LYS A 170 -22.74 -26.82 -18.21
CA LYS A 170 -23.20 -27.08 -19.59
C LYS A 170 -22.26 -26.37 -20.55
N GLN A 171 -21.32 -27.13 -21.12
CA GLN A 171 -20.28 -26.62 -22.01
C GLN A 171 -20.84 -26.38 -23.42
N GLU A 172 -20.42 -25.27 -24.03
CA GLU A 172 -20.54 -25.00 -25.45
C GLU A 172 -19.28 -25.50 -26.18
N ASN A 173 -19.38 -25.72 -27.49
CA ASN A 173 -18.24 -26.19 -28.27
C ASN A 173 -17.54 -25.02 -28.96
N TYR A 174 -16.47 -24.52 -28.34
CA TYR A 174 -15.60 -23.47 -28.88
C TYR A 174 -14.37 -24.03 -29.62
N CYS A 175 -13.88 -25.21 -29.24
CA CYS A 175 -12.65 -25.80 -29.78
C CYS A 175 -12.70 -27.33 -29.79
N GLU A 176 -12.01 -27.96 -30.75
CA GLU A 176 -11.93 -29.42 -30.88
C GLU A 176 -11.14 -30.10 -29.74
N ASN A 177 -10.23 -29.37 -29.09
CA ASN A 177 -9.47 -29.90 -27.96
C ASN A 177 -10.27 -29.74 -26.65
N ASN A 178 -10.59 -30.86 -26.01
CA ASN A 178 -11.39 -30.91 -24.76
C ASN A 178 -10.85 -30.01 -23.63
N ILE A 179 -9.54 -29.91 -23.45
CA ILE A 179 -8.94 -29.11 -22.37
C ILE A 179 -9.07 -27.62 -22.68
N LEU A 180 -8.72 -27.22 -23.91
CA LEU A 180 -8.85 -25.84 -24.35
C LEU A 180 -10.31 -25.40 -24.42
N ASN A 181 -11.20 -26.29 -24.84
CA ASN A 181 -12.63 -26.05 -24.84
C ASN A 181 -13.15 -25.81 -23.41
N PHE A 182 -12.72 -26.62 -22.44
CA PHE A 182 -13.07 -26.41 -21.05
C PHE A 182 -12.58 -25.05 -20.52
N ILE A 183 -11.32 -24.69 -20.77
CA ILE A 183 -10.77 -23.38 -20.37
C ILE A 183 -11.54 -22.23 -21.03
N ALA A 184 -11.86 -22.34 -22.32
CA ALA A 184 -12.63 -21.33 -23.05
C ALA A 184 -14.05 -21.18 -22.50
N ASN A 185 -14.71 -22.29 -22.12
CA ASN A 185 -16.01 -22.27 -21.47
C ASN A 185 -15.95 -21.56 -20.10
N VAL A 186 -14.95 -21.87 -19.28
CA VAL A 186 -14.75 -21.19 -17.98
C VAL A 186 -14.45 -19.71 -18.17
N LEU A 187 -13.67 -19.35 -19.19
CA LEU A 187 -13.37 -17.96 -19.55
C LEU A 187 -14.62 -17.21 -20.04
N SER A 188 -15.47 -17.87 -20.85
CA SER A 188 -16.73 -17.29 -21.33
C SER A 188 -17.68 -16.95 -20.19
N LEU A 189 -17.73 -17.82 -19.17
CA LEU A 189 -18.47 -17.60 -17.92
C LEU A 189 -17.88 -16.47 -17.09
N PHE A 190 -16.55 -16.38 -17.06
CA PHE A 190 -15.82 -15.35 -16.34
C PHE A 190 -16.03 -13.95 -16.94
N LEU A 191 -16.07 -13.86 -18.28
CA LEU A 191 -16.29 -12.60 -19.02
C LEU A 191 -17.77 -12.26 -19.21
N GLY A 192 -18.68 -13.22 -18.98
CA GLY A 192 -20.13 -12.99 -19.08
C GLY A 192 -20.64 -12.85 -20.52
N PHE A 193 -20.10 -13.63 -21.47
CA PHE A 193 -20.60 -13.60 -22.85
C PHE A 193 -22.06 -14.09 -22.94
N SER A 194 -22.84 -13.51 -23.85
CA SER A 194 -24.25 -13.83 -24.04
C SER A 194 -24.49 -15.29 -24.45
N ASN A 195 -23.58 -15.85 -25.26
CA ASN A 195 -23.56 -17.26 -25.66
C ASN A 195 -22.52 -18.06 -24.86
N SER A 196 -22.47 -17.86 -23.54
CA SER A 196 -21.54 -18.58 -22.65
C SER A 196 -22.10 -19.91 -22.14
N ALA A 197 -21.19 -20.78 -21.71
CA ALA A 197 -21.52 -21.99 -20.96
C ALA A 197 -22.50 -21.68 -19.81
N LYS A 198 -23.42 -22.59 -19.51
CA LYS A 198 -24.36 -22.38 -18.38
C LYS A 198 -23.85 -23.10 -17.14
N LEU A 199 -23.77 -22.36 -16.03
CA LEU A 199 -23.35 -22.89 -14.75
C LEU A 199 -24.56 -23.09 -13.84
N ASN A 200 -24.86 -24.35 -13.52
CA ASN A 200 -25.90 -24.71 -12.58
C ASN A 200 -25.28 -25.01 -11.21
N CYS A 201 -25.78 -24.36 -10.16
CA CYS A 201 -25.37 -24.67 -8.79
C CYS A 201 -26.18 -25.87 -8.29
N VAL A 202 -25.52 -26.99 -8.02
CA VAL A 202 -26.17 -28.22 -7.52
C VAL A 202 -26.33 -28.16 -5.99
N SER A 203 -25.50 -27.37 -5.31
CA SER A 203 -25.48 -27.24 -3.86
C SER A 203 -25.59 -25.79 -3.40
N VAL A 204 -26.14 -25.59 -2.20
CA VAL A 204 -26.16 -24.28 -1.51
C VAL A 204 -24.74 -23.76 -1.29
N CYS A 205 -23.78 -24.66 -1.01
CA CYS A 205 -22.36 -24.33 -0.91
C CYS A 205 -21.82 -23.73 -2.22
N GLY A 206 -22.21 -24.29 -3.38
CA GLY A 206 -21.86 -23.75 -4.69
C GLY A 206 -22.34 -22.32 -4.90
N VAL A 207 -23.56 -21.99 -4.45
CA VAL A 207 -24.09 -20.61 -4.52
C VAL A 207 -23.24 -19.64 -3.69
N PHE A 208 -22.89 -20.01 -2.47
CA PHE A 208 -22.01 -19.19 -1.62
C PHE A 208 -20.61 -19.02 -2.21
N MET A 209 -20.00 -20.11 -2.69
CA MET A 209 -18.68 -20.09 -3.35
C MET A 209 -18.68 -19.16 -4.57
N LEU A 210 -19.71 -19.22 -5.40
CA LEU A 210 -19.86 -18.35 -6.57
C LEU A 210 -20.04 -16.87 -6.18
N GLY A 211 -20.81 -16.59 -5.13
CA GLY A 211 -20.98 -15.24 -4.60
C GLY A 211 -19.66 -14.66 -4.07
N ILE A 212 -18.93 -15.43 -3.27
CA ILE A 212 -17.61 -15.05 -2.73
C ILE A 212 -16.62 -14.80 -3.87
N PHE A 213 -16.57 -15.69 -4.86
CA PHE A 213 -15.71 -15.55 -6.02
C PHE A 213 -15.97 -14.26 -6.79
N ARG A 214 -17.24 -13.97 -7.11
CA ARG A 214 -17.61 -12.72 -7.80
C ARG A 214 -17.25 -11.48 -6.99
N LEU A 215 -17.45 -11.51 -5.68
CA LEU A 215 -17.09 -10.39 -4.80
C LEU A 215 -15.57 -10.18 -4.77
N PHE A 216 -14.79 -11.25 -4.61
CA PHE A 216 -13.32 -11.16 -4.68
C PHE A 216 -12.85 -10.64 -6.04
N TYR A 217 -13.44 -11.11 -7.13
CA TYR A 217 -13.13 -10.65 -8.48
C TYR A 217 -13.41 -9.16 -8.65
N VAL A 218 -14.60 -8.69 -8.26
CA VAL A 218 -14.95 -7.27 -8.31
C VAL A 218 -13.99 -6.44 -7.47
N VAL A 219 -13.64 -6.89 -6.27
CA VAL A 219 -12.66 -6.18 -5.43
C VAL A 219 -11.29 -6.10 -6.11
N LEU A 220 -10.77 -7.18 -6.69
CA LEU A 220 -9.46 -7.17 -7.35
C LEU A 220 -9.46 -6.32 -8.63
N CYS A 221 -10.47 -6.48 -9.48
CA CYS A 221 -10.57 -5.74 -10.74
C CYS A 221 -10.88 -4.26 -10.51
N ALA A 222 -11.89 -3.93 -9.72
CA ALA A 222 -12.30 -2.54 -9.49
C ALA A 222 -11.32 -1.79 -8.57
N ASN A 223 -10.85 -2.40 -7.47
CA ASN A 223 -10.03 -1.65 -6.50
C ASN A 223 -8.53 -1.66 -6.79
N TYR A 224 -7.99 -2.72 -7.42
CA TYR A 224 -6.55 -2.81 -7.65
C TYR A 224 -6.18 -2.63 -9.11
N LEU A 225 -6.84 -3.34 -10.03
CA LEU A 225 -6.48 -3.24 -11.45
C LEU A 225 -6.84 -1.85 -12.02
N PHE A 226 -8.07 -1.39 -11.82
CA PHE A 226 -8.50 -0.06 -12.26
C PHE A 226 -7.67 1.04 -11.59
N LYS A 227 -7.54 1.01 -10.26
CA LYS A 227 -6.77 2.01 -9.52
C LYS A 227 -5.30 2.09 -9.98
N ASN A 228 -4.67 0.97 -10.27
CA ASN A 228 -3.28 0.94 -10.75
C ASN A 228 -3.14 1.42 -12.19
N LEU A 229 -4.09 1.08 -13.06
CA LEU A 229 -4.12 1.59 -14.44
C LEU A 229 -4.26 3.11 -14.45
N PHE A 230 -5.28 3.65 -13.78
CA PHE A 230 -5.51 5.11 -13.75
C PHE A 230 -4.44 5.89 -12.99
N PHE A 231 -3.82 5.31 -11.95
CA PHE A 231 -2.69 5.93 -11.27
C PHE A 231 -1.46 6.05 -12.19
N LYS A 232 -1.21 5.07 -13.06
CA LYS A 232 -0.11 5.12 -14.02
C LYS A 232 -0.42 5.93 -15.28
N VAL A 233 -1.67 5.95 -15.72
CA VAL A 233 -2.11 6.72 -16.90
C VAL A 233 -2.16 8.23 -16.61
N LYS A 234 -2.24 8.67 -15.34
CA LYS A 234 -2.17 10.09 -14.94
C LYS A 234 -0.81 10.80 -15.17
N ILE A 235 0.05 10.27 -16.02
CA ILE A 235 1.32 10.90 -16.39
C ILE A 235 1.38 10.98 -17.91
N ASP A 236 0.80 12.05 -18.47
CA ASP A 236 1.34 12.76 -19.65
C ASP A 236 0.64 14.12 -19.95
N ASP A 237 0.03 14.78 -18.96
CA ASP A 237 -0.55 16.13 -19.16
C ASP A 237 0.46 17.28 -18.95
N THR A 238 1.75 17.00 -18.76
CA THR A 238 2.80 18.03 -18.58
C THR A 238 3.92 17.93 -19.61
N LYS A 239 3.57 17.61 -20.86
CA LYS A 239 4.40 17.95 -22.03
C LYS A 239 3.60 18.88 -22.94
N ASN A 240 3.57 20.15 -22.57
CA ASN A 240 3.40 21.28 -23.48
C ASN A 240 4.26 22.43 -22.94
#